data_AF-A0A9P1ICC6-F1
#
_entry.id   AF-A0A9P1ICC6-F1
#
_cell.length_a   1.000
_cell.length_b   1.000
_cell.length_c   1.000
_cell.angle_alpha   90.00
_cell.angle_beta   90.00
_cell.angle_gamma   90.00
#
_symmetry.space_group_name_H-M   'P 1'
#
loop_
_entity.id
_entity.type
_entity.pdbx_description
1 polymer ?
#
loop_
_entity_poly.entity_id
_entity_poly.type
_entity_poly.pdbx_seq_one_letter_code
_entity_poly.pdbx_strand_id
1 'polypeptide(L)'
;MKVTTRKTEEDIRREFFGPLKEAVRKENNVGIDPTKCWCELSEMRLMQLIVQFKPSGINRYFNLAAIIDHMSNIHDYEIPQCEMYLTEKNQKKFRQQQRELSSSVSSTDVKKRCSYPPKYLCRPNLEEIQKKIDEFYDIKTVDKNEGLPDKMDIHREFSLSDGGSEFSCSPKEERSSSVASNASKRRRIQTPED
;
A
#
# COMPACT_ATOMS: atom_id res chain seq x y z
N MET A 1 -26.10 -21.08 60.05
CA MET A 1 -25.87 -21.66 58.71
C MET A 1 -24.44 -22.18 58.64
N LYS A 2 -24.23 -23.49 58.46
CA LYS A 2 -22.89 -24.06 58.22
C LYS A 2 -22.63 -24.03 56.72
N VAL A 3 -21.57 -23.35 56.29
CA VAL A 3 -21.14 -23.32 54.88
C VAL A 3 -20.47 -24.66 54.57
N THR A 4 -21.14 -25.49 53.78
CA THR A 4 -20.79 -26.92 53.57
C THR A 4 -19.78 -27.16 52.45
N THR A 5 -19.37 -26.13 51.71
CA THR A 5 -18.44 -26.29 50.58
C THR A 5 -17.41 -25.17 50.57
N ARG A 6 -16.15 -25.52 50.82
CA ARG A 6 -14.99 -24.66 50.57
C ARG A 6 -14.51 -24.91 49.15
N LYS A 7 -14.79 -23.98 48.23
CA LYS A 7 -14.19 -23.94 46.89
C LYS A 7 -13.01 -22.98 46.93
N THR A 8 -11.96 -23.28 46.18
CA THR A 8 -10.84 -22.34 46.02
C THR A 8 -11.27 -21.17 45.14
N GLU A 9 -10.58 -20.02 45.26
CA GLU A 9 -10.85 -18.84 44.43
C GLU A 9 -10.74 -19.16 42.93
N GLU A 10 -9.83 -20.06 42.56
CA GLU A 10 -9.62 -20.51 41.19
C GLU A 10 -10.78 -21.38 40.68
N ASP A 11 -11.36 -22.22 41.52
CA ASP A 11 -12.54 -23.02 41.18
C ASP A 11 -13.76 -22.12 40.96
N ILE A 12 -13.96 -21.12 41.83
CA ILE A 12 -15.02 -20.12 41.68
C ILE A 12 -14.80 -19.34 40.38
N ARG A 13 -13.57 -18.91 40.10
CA ARG A 13 -13.28 -18.18 38.85
C ARG A 13 -13.54 -19.01 37.61
N ARG A 14 -13.22 -20.29 37.63
CA ARG A 14 -13.42 -21.20 36.49
C ARG A 14 -14.89 -21.49 36.25
N GLU A 15 -15.66 -21.69 37.32
CA GLU A 15 -17.09 -22.00 37.24
C GLU A 15 -17.91 -20.80 36.77
N PHE A 16 -17.62 -19.60 37.28
CA PHE A 16 -18.38 -18.40 36.94
C PHE A 16 -17.87 -17.69 35.67
N PHE A 17 -16.56 -17.67 35.43
CA PHE A 17 -15.98 -16.93 34.29
C PHE A 17 -15.42 -17.82 33.17
N GLY A 18 -15.30 -19.13 33.37
CA GLY A 18 -14.91 -20.08 32.32
C GLY A 18 -15.89 -20.09 31.14
N PRO A 19 -17.20 -20.27 31.38
CA PRO A 19 -18.21 -20.24 30.32
C PRO A 19 -18.25 -18.89 29.59
N LEU A 20 -18.00 -17.79 30.30
CA LEU A 20 -17.94 -16.44 29.70
C LEU A 20 -16.75 -16.31 28.74
N LYS A 21 -15.56 -16.79 29.15
CA LYS A 21 -14.36 -16.80 28.31
C LYS A 21 -14.51 -17.72 27.10
N GLU A 22 -15.20 -18.84 27.25
CA GLU A 22 -15.50 -19.75 26.15
C GLU A 22 -16.55 -19.21 25.18
N ALA A 23 -17.57 -18.52 25.68
CA ALA A 23 -18.58 -17.85 24.85
C ALA A 23 -17.96 -16.72 24.02
N VAL A 24 -17.13 -15.87 24.64
CA VAL A 24 -16.38 -14.82 23.94
C VAL A 24 -15.44 -15.42 22.88
N ARG A 25 -14.80 -16.57 23.16
CA ARG A 25 -14.00 -17.27 22.14
C ARG A 25 -14.84 -17.86 21.02
N LYS A 26 -16.07 -18.34 21.31
CA LYS A 26 -16.98 -18.91 20.32
C LYS A 26 -17.59 -17.85 19.40
N GLU A 27 -17.94 -16.66 19.90
CA GLU A 27 -18.39 -15.54 19.04
C GLU A 27 -17.30 -15.10 18.06
N ASN A 28 -16.03 -15.17 18.46
CA ASN A 28 -14.89 -14.84 17.60
C ASN A 28 -14.51 -15.94 16.59
N ASN A 29 -15.22 -17.07 16.56
CA ASN A 29 -14.97 -18.22 15.67
C ASN A 29 -15.98 -18.31 14.50
N VAL A 30 -16.63 -17.21 14.13
CA VAL A 30 -17.17 -17.11 12.77
C VAL A 30 -15.97 -17.11 11.84
N GLY A 31 -15.96 -17.91 10.76
CA GLY A 31 -14.82 -18.15 9.84
C GLY A 31 -14.34 -16.92 9.05
N ILE A 32 -14.17 -15.80 9.74
CA ILE A 32 -13.68 -14.52 9.27
C ILE A 32 -12.17 -14.58 9.39
N ASP A 33 -11.49 -14.46 8.26
CA ASP A 33 -10.04 -14.34 8.23
C ASP A 33 -9.64 -13.02 8.94
N PRO A 34 -8.93 -13.07 10.07
CA PRO A 34 -8.55 -11.87 10.82
C PRO A 34 -7.59 -10.97 10.04
N THR A 35 -6.95 -11.48 8.98
CA THR A 35 -6.09 -10.69 8.10
C THR A 35 -6.85 -9.84 7.09
N LYS A 36 -8.14 -10.14 6.87
CA LYS A 36 -9.04 -9.41 5.97
C LYS A 36 -10.09 -8.60 6.72
N CYS A 37 -10.15 -8.75 8.04
CA CYS A 37 -11.11 -8.04 8.89
C CYS A 37 -10.53 -6.70 9.35
N TRP A 38 -11.25 -5.62 9.09
CA TRP A 38 -10.94 -4.30 9.63
C TRP A 38 -11.29 -4.26 11.11
N CYS A 39 -10.31 -3.88 11.93
CA CYS A 39 -10.53 -3.54 13.33
C CYS A 39 -10.39 -2.03 13.55
N GLU A 40 -10.93 -1.53 14.66
CA GLU A 40 -10.90 -0.11 15.02
C GLU A 40 -9.50 0.51 14.92
N LEU A 41 -8.48 -0.24 15.38
CA LEU A 41 -7.07 0.20 15.29
C LEU A 41 -6.58 0.34 13.85
N SER A 42 -6.95 -0.59 12.96
CA SER A 42 -6.57 -0.52 11.55
C SER A 42 -7.31 0.59 10.81
N GLU A 43 -8.57 0.85 11.16
CA GLU A 43 -9.34 1.95 10.58
C GLU A 43 -8.81 3.30 11.03
N MET A 44 -8.52 3.47 12.32
CA MET A 44 -7.88 4.68 12.85
C MET A 44 -6.52 4.94 12.19
N ARG A 45 -5.74 3.87 11.96
CA ARG A 45 -4.49 3.97 11.22
C ARG A 45 -4.70 4.42 9.78
N LEU A 46 -5.66 3.83 9.08
CA LEU A 46 -5.99 4.21 7.70
C LEU A 46 -6.40 5.70 7.64
N MET A 47 -7.22 6.17 8.58
CA MET A 47 -7.61 7.58 8.68
C MET A 47 -6.40 8.51 8.84
N GLN A 48 -5.47 8.17 9.73
CA GLN A 48 -4.23 8.93 9.90
C GLN A 48 -3.43 9.00 8.59
N LEU A 49 -3.32 7.89 7.86
CA LEU A 49 -2.58 7.83 6.60
C LEU A 49 -3.27 8.56 5.46
N ILE A 50 -4.60 8.54 5.39
CA ILE A 50 -5.36 9.30 4.38
C ILE A 50 -5.14 10.79 4.56
N VAL A 51 -5.12 11.29 5.80
CA VAL A 51 -4.81 12.71 6.08
C VAL A 51 -3.37 13.04 5.69
N GLN A 52 -2.43 12.13 5.92
CA GLN A 52 -1.00 12.36 5.63
C GLN A 52 -0.69 12.33 4.13
N PHE A 53 -1.21 11.34 3.40
CA PHE A 53 -0.84 11.10 2.00
C PHE A 53 -1.87 11.63 1.01
N LYS A 54 -3.11 11.90 1.40
CA LYS A 54 -4.20 12.38 0.54
C LYS A 54 -4.31 11.62 -0.81
N PRO A 55 -5.12 10.55 -0.88
CA PRO A 55 -5.23 9.68 -2.05
C PRO A 55 -6.14 10.24 -3.15
N SER A 56 -5.94 11.50 -3.55
CA SER A 56 -6.71 12.19 -4.60
C SER A 56 -5.80 12.97 -5.55
N GLY A 57 -6.33 13.34 -6.71
CA GLY A 57 -5.62 14.12 -7.72
C GLY A 57 -4.49 13.36 -8.42
N ILE A 58 -3.47 14.09 -8.86
CA ILE A 58 -2.41 13.59 -9.76
C ILE A 58 -1.55 12.50 -9.10
N ASN A 59 -1.26 12.68 -7.81
CA ASN A 59 -0.42 11.74 -7.05
C ASN A 59 -1.24 10.60 -6.42
N ARG A 60 -2.53 10.45 -6.78
CA ARG A 60 -3.44 9.47 -6.17
C ARG A 60 -2.82 8.08 -6.07
N TYR A 61 -2.27 7.54 -7.15
CA TYR A 61 -1.72 6.18 -7.15
C TYR A 61 -0.42 6.05 -6.34
N PHE A 62 0.44 7.08 -6.35
CA PHE A 62 1.64 7.11 -5.51
C PHE A 62 1.26 7.16 -4.02
N ASN A 63 0.28 7.99 -3.69
CA ASN A 63 -0.21 8.15 -2.33
C ASN A 63 -0.93 6.88 -1.84
N LEU A 64 -1.72 6.22 -2.70
CA LEU A 64 -2.32 4.92 -2.39
C LEU A 64 -1.27 3.84 -2.15
N ALA A 65 -0.21 3.77 -2.97
CA ALA A 65 0.89 2.84 -2.77
C ALA A 65 1.61 3.08 -1.43
N ALA A 66 1.85 4.34 -1.07
CA ALA A 66 2.41 4.70 0.23
C ALA A 66 1.48 4.25 1.38
N ILE A 67 0.17 4.50 1.28
CA ILE A 67 -0.81 4.05 2.29
C ILE A 67 -0.74 2.53 2.48
N ILE A 68 -0.67 1.74 1.41
CA ILE A 68 -0.57 0.27 1.49
C ILE A 68 0.68 -0.16 2.26
N ASP A 69 1.84 0.42 1.94
CA ASP A 69 3.09 0.10 2.61
C ASP A 69 3.05 0.49 4.10
N HIS A 70 2.54 1.68 4.42
CA HIS A 70 2.40 2.17 5.79
C HIS A 70 1.28 1.49 6.61
N MET A 71 0.32 0.84 5.97
CA MET A 71 -0.64 -0.07 6.60
C MET A 71 0.00 -1.42 6.91
N SER A 72 0.98 -1.84 6.12
CA SER A 72 1.67 -3.12 6.31
C SER A 72 2.79 -3.01 7.34
N ASN A 73 3.42 -1.84 7.42
CA ASN A 73 4.63 -1.58 8.19
C ASN A 73 4.57 -0.22 8.89
N ILE A 74 5.04 -0.16 10.13
CA ILE A 74 5.30 1.09 10.84
C ILE A 74 6.79 1.41 10.74
N HIS A 75 7.12 2.56 10.15
CA HIS A 75 8.50 2.95 9.91
C HIS A 75 9.09 3.81 11.02
N ASP A 76 10.39 3.70 11.26
CA ASP A 76 11.09 4.45 12.32
C ASP A 76 11.04 5.98 12.18
N TYR A 77 10.87 6.48 10.97
CA TYR A 77 10.74 7.90 10.64
C TYR A 77 9.30 8.44 10.77
N GLU A 78 8.34 7.59 11.12
CA GLU A 78 6.99 8.05 11.42
C GLU A 78 6.90 8.78 12.77
N ILE A 79 5.79 9.50 12.97
CA ILE A 79 5.56 10.22 14.22
C ILE A 79 5.57 9.27 15.44
N PRO A 80 6.09 9.68 16.60
CA PRO A 80 6.20 8.82 17.78
C PRO A 80 4.87 8.19 18.22
N GLN A 81 3.74 8.85 17.97
CA GLN A 81 2.39 8.36 18.30
C GLN A 81 2.04 7.06 17.56
N CYS A 82 2.68 6.75 16.44
CA CYS A 82 2.51 5.48 15.72
C CYS A 82 2.92 4.25 16.55
N GLU A 83 3.65 4.46 17.64
CA GLU A 83 3.96 3.41 18.61
C GLU A 83 2.70 2.69 19.14
N MET A 84 1.56 3.37 19.20
CA MET A 84 0.31 2.78 19.68
C MET A 84 -0.14 1.57 18.84
N TYR A 85 0.29 1.49 17.57
CA TYR A 85 0.00 0.38 16.66
C TYR A 85 0.98 -0.79 16.83
N LEU A 86 2.00 -0.69 17.68
CA LEU A 86 2.99 -1.74 17.89
C LEU A 86 2.69 -2.59 19.13
N THR A 87 3.22 -3.81 19.14
CA THR A 87 3.27 -4.66 20.34
C THR A 87 4.29 -4.12 21.33
N GLU A 88 4.13 -4.34 22.63
CA GLU A 88 5.02 -3.82 23.68
C GLU A 88 6.51 -4.10 23.45
N LYS A 89 6.84 -5.25 22.84
CA LYS A 89 8.20 -5.61 22.45
C LYS A 89 8.74 -4.70 21.35
N ASN A 90 7.94 -4.40 20.33
CA ASN A 90 8.33 -3.54 19.22
C ASN A 90 8.30 -2.06 19.61
N GLN A 91 7.40 -1.66 20.51
CA GLN A 91 7.33 -0.32 21.11
C GLN A 91 8.68 0.12 21.71
N LYS A 92 9.27 -0.73 22.57
CA LYS A 92 10.59 -0.47 23.16
C LYS A 92 11.69 -0.29 22.11
N LYS A 93 11.70 -1.16 21.09
CA LYS A 93 12.66 -1.10 19.97
C LYS A 93 12.48 0.17 19.14
N PHE A 94 11.24 0.53 18.84
CA PHE A 94 10.89 1.73 18.09
C PHE A 94 11.35 3.00 18.82
N ARG A 95 11.05 3.13 20.12
CA ARG A 95 11.53 4.26 20.94
C ARG A 95 13.05 4.34 21.04
N GLN A 96 13.72 3.20 21.10
CA GLN A 96 15.18 3.15 21.12
C GLN A 96 15.73 3.62 19.77
N GLN A 97 15.24 3.07 18.67
CA GLN A 97 15.64 3.45 17.31
C GLN A 97 15.42 4.95 17.05
N GLN A 98 14.26 5.50 17.42
CA GLN A 98 14.00 6.93 17.26
C GLN A 98 14.98 7.80 18.07
N ARG A 99 15.28 7.41 19.31
CA ARG A 99 16.29 8.11 20.12
C ARG A 99 17.66 8.04 19.48
N GLU A 100 18.06 6.87 19.01
CA GLU A 100 19.34 6.67 18.32
C GLU A 100 19.43 7.50 17.03
N LEU A 101 18.35 7.62 16.27
CA LEU A 101 18.31 8.46 15.07
C LEU A 101 18.39 9.96 15.42
N SER A 102 17.71 10.39 16.49
CA SER A 102 17.73 11.79 16.94
C SER A 102 19.06 12.23 17.57
N SER A 103 19.79 11.31 18.22
CA SER A 103 21.08 11.59 18.88
C SER A 103 22.28 11.50 17.94
N SER A 104 22.05 11.04 16.71
CA SER A 104 23.07 10.89 15.68
C SER A 104 23.48 12.25 15.10
N VAL A 105 24.41 12.93 15.77
CA VAL A 105 24.98 14.22 15.33
C VAL A 105 26.03 14.04 14.21
N SER A 106 26.52 12.82 13.97
CA SER A 106 27.63 12.58 13.04
C SER A 106 27.15 11.98 11.72
N SER A 107 27.37 12.72 10.64
CA SER A 107 27.00 12.46 9.24
C SER A 107 27.76 11.31 8.54
N THR A 108 28.49 10.48 9.29
CA THR A 108 29.37 9.44 8.73
C THR A 108 28.79 8.02 8.85
N ASP A 109 27.95 7.76 9.87
CA ASP A 109 27.28 6.47 10.02
C ASP A 109 25.81 6.59 9.63
N VAL A 110 25.48 6.17 8.41
CA VAL A 110 24.08 6.05 7.96
C VAL A 110 23.43 4.92 8.75
N LYS A 111 22.78 5.28 9.88
CA LYS A 111 22.05 4.31 10.70
C LYS A 111 20.97 3.64 9.86
N LYS A 112 20.94 2.31 9.92
CA LYS A 112 19.99 1.48 9.17
C LYS A 112 18.56 1.81 9.58
N ARG A 113 17.72 2.13 8.58
CA ARG A 113 16.28 2.33 8.76
C ARG A 113 15.59 1.01 9.09
N CYS A 114 14.65 1.07 10.02
CA CYS A 114 13.90 -0.08 10.50
C CYS A 114 12.40 0.11 10.26
N SER A 115 11.73 -1.00 9.96
CA SER A 115 10.27 -1.12 9.93
C SER A 115 9.80 -2.18 10.90
N TYR A 116 8.59 -2.02 11.42
CA TYR A 116 8.01 -2.88 12.43
C TYR A 116 6.60 -3.30 12.01
N PRO A 117 6.22 -4.58 12.19
CA PRO A 117 4.86 -5.01 11.89
C PRO A 117 3.88 -4.40 12.90
N PRO A 118 2.74 -3.85 12.45
CA PRO A 118 1.67 -3.41 13.34
C PRO A 118 0.99 -4.60 14.02
N LYS A 119 0.39 -4.32 15.18
CA LYS A 119 -0.31 -5.29 16.04
C LYS A 119 -1.67 -5.69 15.50
N TYR A 120 -2.30 -4.85 14.66
CA TYR A 120 -3.50 -5.26 13.92
C TYR A 120 -3.09 -6.25 12.83
N LEU A 121 -3.94 -7.26 12.59
CA LEU A 121 -3.66 -8.34 11.65
C LEU A 121 -4.07 -8.01 10.22
N CYS A 122 -4.96 -7.02 10.03
CA CYS A 122 -5.41 -6.60 8.71
C CYS A 122 -4.24 -6.19 7.80
N ARG A 123 -4.17 -6.77 6.60
CA ARG A 123 -3.19 -6.42 5.55
C ARG A 123 -3.95 -6.15 4.26
N PRO A 124 -4.59 -4.98 4.18
CA PRO A 124 -5.56 -4.74 3.13
C PRO A 124 -4.89 -4.55 1.79
N ASN A 125 -5.54 -5.04 0.73
CA ASN A 125 -5.12 -4.79 -0.64
C ASN A 125 -5.55 -3.38 -1.10
N LEU A 126 -5.03 -2.93 -2.26
CA LEU A 126 -5.40 -1.67 -2.89
C LEU A 126 -6.92 -1.51 -3.04
N GLU A 127 -7.61 -2.56 -3.49
CA GLU A 127 -9.06 -2.56 -3.68
C GLU A 127 -9.83 -2.40 -2.37
N GLU A 128 -9.35 -3.04 -1.30
CA GLU A 128 -9.98 -2.98 0.03
C GLU A 128 -9.79 -1.59 0.66
N ILE A 129 -8.60 -1.01 0.52
CA ILE A 129 -8.32 0.37 0.91
C ILE A 129 -9.20 1.33 0.11
N GLN A 130 -9.27 1.20 -1.21
CA GLN A 130 -10.10 2.06 -2.06
C GLN A 130 -11.57 2.00 -1.65
N LYS A 131 -12.10 0.79 -1.42
CA LYS A 131 -13.48 0.58 -0.93
C LYS A 131 -13.71 1.26 0.42
N LYS A 132 -12.75 1.16 1.35
CA LYS A 132 -12.84 1.83 2.65
C LYS A 132 -12.74 3.34 2.56
N ILE A 133 -11.88 3.87 1.69
CA ILE A 133 -11.80 5.32 1.48
C ILE A 133 -13.11 5.83 0.88
N ASP A 134 -13.68 5.14 -0.10
CA ASP A 134 -14.97 5.51 -0.70
C ASP A 134 -16.13 5.46 0.31
N GLU A 135 -16.04 4.60 1.34
CA GLU A 135 -16.99 4.55 2.47
C GLU A 135 -16.86 5.77 3.39
N PHE A 136 -15.63 6.21 3.67
CA PHE A 136 -15.35 7.33 4.57
C PHE A 136 -15.46 8.71 3.91
N TYR A 137 -15.11 8.80 2.63
CA TYR A 137 -14.98 10.04 1.87
C TYR A 137 -15.51 9.86 0.45
N ASP A 138 -16.23 10.85 -0.05
CA ASP A 138 -16.57 10.91 -1.46
C ASP A 138 -15.36 11.40 -2.28
N ILE A 139 -14.42 10.49 -2.56
CA ILE A 139 -13.19 10.79 -3.31
C ILE A 139 -13.51 11.41 -4.66
N LYS A 140 -14.62 11.01 -5.31
CA LYS A 140 -15.00 11.54 -6.63
C LYS A 140 -15.28 13.04 -6.55
N THR A 141 -15.85 13.50 -5.45
CA THR A 141 -16.06 14.93 -5.21
C THR A 141 -14.76 15.63 -4.85
N VAL A 142 -13.88 15.00 -4.08
CA VAL A 142 -12.55 15.54 -3.77
C VAL A 142 -11.71 15.71 -5.05
N ASP A 143 -11.66 14.69 -5.91
CA ASP A 143 -10.91 14.70 -7.18
C ASP A 143 -11.38 15.83 -8.13
N LYS A 144 -12.67 16.18 -8.13
CA LYS A 144 -13.19 17.31 -8.93
C LYS A 144 -12.75 18.67 -8.40
N ASN A 145 -12.53 18.76 -7.09
CA ASN A 145 -12.08 19.98 -6.42
C ASN A 145 -10.55 20.11 -6.41
N GLU A 146 -9.82 19.06 -6.79
CA GLU A 146 -8.38 19.14 -6.99
C GLU A 146 -8.08 20.06 -8.17
N GLY A 147 -7.38 21.16 -7.89
CA GLY A 147 -6.89 22.04 -8.94
C GLY A 147 -5.81 21.33 -9.76
N LEU A 148 -5.97 21.31 -11.08
CA LEU A 148 -4.89 20.95 -11.96
C LEU A 148 -3.84 22.08 -11.92
N PRO A 149 -2.54 21.77 -11.72
CA PRO A 149 -1.50 22.77 -11.79
C PRO A 149 -1.40 23.30 -13.24
N ASP A 150 -1.23 24.61 -13.38
CA ASP A 150 -1.23 25.38 -14.65
C ASP A 150 -0.30 24.83 -15.76
N LYS A 151 0.67 23.97 -15.42
CA LYS A 151 1.68 23.45 -16.36
C LYS A 151 1.50 21.97 -16.70
N MET A 152 0.40 21.35 -16.28
CA MET A 152 0.06 20.00 -16.72
C MET A 152 -0.86 20.09 -17.94
N ASP A 153 -0.22 20.22 -19.10
CA ASP A 153 -0.89 19.94 -20.36
C ASP A 153 -1.25 18.46 -20.39
N ILE A 154 -2.55 18.18 -20.34
CA ILE A 154 -3.06 16.85 -20.65
C ILE A 154 -2.71 16.64 -22.12
N HIS A 155 -1.64 15.87 -22.38
CA HIS A 155 -1.33 15.37 -23.71
C HIS A 155 -2.50 14.49 -24.15
N ARG A 156 -3.55 15.12 -24.70
CA ARG A 156 -4.57 14.42 -25.47
C ARG A 156 -3.86 13.82 -26.66
N GLU A 157 -4.20 12.58 -27.00
CA GLU A 157 -3.78 11.98 -28.27
C GLU A 157 -4.06 12.99 -29.38
N PHE A 158 -3.00 13.42 -30.06
CA PHE A 158 -3.08 14.31 -31.21
C PHE A 158 -3.80 13.53 -32.30
N SER A 159 -5.13 13.69 -32.36
CA SER A 159 -5.93 13.22 -33.48
C SER A 159 -5.77 14.27 -34.57
N LEU A 160 -5.13 13.87 -35.66
CA LEU A 160 -5.26 14.59 -36.92
C LEU A 160 -6.75 14.62 -37.23
N SER A 161 -7.35 15.81 -37.27
CA SER A 161 -8.68 15.96 -37.84
C SER A 161 -8.65 15.39 -39.25
N ASP A 162 -9.63 14.55 -39.61
CA ASP A 162 -9.82 13.98 -40.97
C ASP A 162 -9.94 15.03 -42.11
N GLY A 163 -9.79 16.32 -41.78
CA GLY A 163 -9.67 17.42 -42.73
C GLY A 163 -8.27 17.51 -43.35
N GLY A 164 -8.04 16.72 -44.40
CA GLY A 164 -7.27 17.14 -45.57
C GLY A 164 -5.76 17.29 -45.41
N SER A 165 -5.03 16.20 -45.19
CA SER A 165 -3.64 16.15 -45.67
C SER A 165 -3.62 15.78 -47.15
N GLU A 166 -3.95 16.73 -48.02
CA GLU A 166 -3.54 16.70 -49.43
C GLU A 166 -2.03 16.95 -49.52
N PHE A 167 -1.22 16.04 -48.96
CA PHE A 167 0.17 15.91 -49.37
C PHE A 167 0.21 14.82 -50.42
N SER A 168 -0.10 15.21 -51.65
CA SER A 168 0.04 14.35 -52.82
C SER A 168 1.50 13.93 -52.98
N CYS A 169 1.84 12.72 -52.57
CA CYS A 169 3.00 12.02 -53.10
C CYS A 169 2.68 11.64 -54.55
N SER A 170 2.97 12.55 -55.49
CA SER A 170 2.93 12.22 -56.91
C SER A 170 3.96 11.12 -57.19
N PRO A 171 3.58 9.99 -57.82
CA PRO A 171 4.54 8.98 -58.21
C PRO A 171 5.44 9.56 -59.31
N LYS A 172 6.74 9.71 -59.01
CA LYS A 172 7.73 9.99 -60.06
C LYS A 172 7.86 8.73 -60.91
N GLU A 173 7.51 8.88 -62.19
CA GLU A 173 7.62 7.86 -63.22
C GLU A 173 9.00 7.19 -63.25
N GLU A 174 8.95 5.88 -63.44
CA GLU A 174 10.09 5.00 -63.65
C GLU A 174 10.93 5.45 -64.86
N ARG A 175 12.24 5.55 -64.67
CA ARG A 175 13.21 5.29 -65.75
C ARG A 175 14.13 4.17 -65.32
N SER A 176 13.89 3.01 -65.91
CA SER A 176 14.72 1.82 -65.90
C SER A 176 16.12 2.09 -66.45
N SER A 177 17.14 1.66 -65.72
CA SER A 177 18.31 1.03 -66.33
C SER A 177 18.86 -0.05 -65.39
N SER A 178 18.76 -1.29 -65.86
CA SER A 178 19.41 -2.52 -65.37
C SER A 178 20.82 -2.30 -64.81
N VAL A 179 21.30 -3.07 -63.83
CA VAL A 179 21.99 -4.35 -64.07
C VAL A 179 22.24 -5.12 -62.75
N ALA A 180 21.99 -6.44 -62.81
CA ALA A 180 22.56 -7.59 -62.10
C ALA A 180 22.46 -7.77 -60.56
N SER A 181 21.59 -8.72 -60.21
CA SER A 181 21.79 -9.87 -59.31
C SER A 181 23.11 -10.00 -58.53
N ASN A 182 23.00 -10.25 -57.22
CA ASN A 182 23.44 -11.53 -56.66
C ASN A 182 22.84 -11.81 -55.27
N ALA A 183 22.24 -13.00 -55.17
CA ALA A 183 21.75 -13.61 -53.95
C ALA A 183 22.89 -14.36 -53.22
N SER A 184 22.97 -14.19 -51.89
CA SER A 184 23.62 -15.08 -50.91
C SER A 184 23.61 -14.36 -49.56
N LYS A 185 23.39 -14.93 -48.38
CA LYS A 185 23.07 -16.27 -47.90
C LYS A 185 22.77 -16.07 -46.40
N ARG A 186 21.62 -16.55 -45.89
CA ARG A 186 21.31 -16.59 -44.45
C ARG A 186 22.46 -17.24 -43.67
N ARG A 187 22.92 -16.64 -42.57
CA ARG A 187 23.58 -17.37 -41.47
C ARG A 187 22.85 -17.15 -40.15
N ARG A 188 22.66 -18.30 -39.51
CA ARG A 188 21.94 -18.63 -38.29
C ARG A 188 22.84 -18.37 -37.09
N ILE A 189 22.23 -17.93 -35.99
CA ILE A 189 22.82 -17.71 -34.67
C ILE A 189 23.32 -19.05 -34.09
N GLN A 190 24.50 -19.03 -33.45
CA GLN A 190 24.89 -19.97 -32.40
C GLN A 190 25.61 -19.21 -31.28
N THR A 191 25.07 -19.33 -30.07
CA THR A 191 25.65 -19.01 -28.77
C THR A 191 26.67 -20.10 -28.38
N PRO A 192 27.78 -19.76 -27.69
CA PRO A 192 28.52 -20.75 -26.91
C PRO A 192 28.13 -20.67 -25.43
N GLU A 193 27.78 -21.83 -24.88
CA GLU A 193 27.94 -22.13 -23.46
C GLU A 193 29.43 -22.42 -23.22
N ASP A 194 29.98 -21.78 -22.18
CA ASP A 194 30.91 -22.35 -21.19
C ASP A 194 30.98 -21.40 -19.99
#